data_AF-A0A8T4NUB7-F1
#
_entry.id   AF-A0A8T4NUB7-F1
#
_cell.length_a   1.000
_cell.length_b   1.000
_cell.length_c   1.000
_cell.angle_alpha   90.00
_cell.angle_beta   90.00
_cell.angle_gamma   90.00
#
_symmetry.space_group_name_H-M   'P 1'
#
loop_
_entity.id
_entity.type
_entity.pdbx_description
1 polymer ?
#
loop_
_entity_poly.entity_id
_entity_poly.type
_entity_poly.pdbx_seq_one_letter_code
_entity_poly.pdbx_strand_id
1 'polypeptide(L)'
;MKKTKKGDLKIQVLKNPAGFLGLSSSKLADLKIQAPTNLRFLGASIFNKKGDLKIQEMAFMLLGVFLFFILVGLFVLSIAYSNIRDEATRIAEERTLSAVTSISDSPELSCVASKSNCIDGDKLVGMLNKTSYQQFWPFSSLKVIKYSGFGKKEKELITCTFANYPDCDVLVVYDKKVSNERTIGSFIAFCRKEFENGYTYDKCEVGRILAGTELKNAG
;
A
#
# COMPACT_ATOMS: atom_id res chain seq x y z
N MET A 1 -18.95 59.94 -10.84
CA MET A 1 -18.71 58.59 -11.39
C MET A 1 -17.22 58.24 -11.27
N LYS A 2 -16.87 57.31 -10.37
CA LYS A 2 -15.48 56.85 -10.13
C LYS A 2 -15.12 55.76 -11.14
N LYS A 3 -14.10 55.97 -11.98
CA LYS A 3 -13.54 54.95 -12.88
C LYS A 3 -12.53 54.09 -12.12
N THR A 4 -12.81 52.81 -12.01
CA THR A 4 -11.91 51.76 -11.50
C THR A 4 -10.88 51.39 -12.57
N LYS A 5 -9.59 51.40 -12.21
CA LYS A 5 -8.49 50.89 -13.05
C LYS A 5 -8.39 49.37 -12.89
N LYS A 6 -8.51 48.65 -14.00
CA LYS A 6 -8.35 47.20 -14.15
C LYS A 6 -6.87 46.92 -14.42
N GLY A 7 -6.21 46.15 -13.54
CA GLY A 7 -4.84 45.68 -13.76
C GLY A 7 -4.84 44.33 -14.45
N ASP A 8 -4.23 44.25 -15.63
CA ASP A 8 -4.02 42.99 -16.35
C ASP A 8 -2.77 42.28 -15.83
N LEU A 9 -2.94 41.02 -15.43
CA LEU A 9 -1.87 40.12 -15.05
C LEU A 9 -1.45 39.29 -16.27
N LYS A 10 -0.29 39.56 -16.85
CA LYS A 10 0.32 38.72 -17.90
C LYS A 10 1.17 37.64 -17.25
N ILE A 11 0.75 36.38 -17.36
CA ILE A 11 1.56 35.20 -17.05
C ILE A 11 2.25 34.77 -18.34
N GLN A 12 3.59 34.78 -18.36
CA GLN A 12 4.37 34.16 -19.43
C GLN A 12 4.73 32.73 -19.03
N VAL A 13 4.31 31.77 -19.86
CA VAL A 13 4.66 30.36 -19.74
C VAL A 13 5.96 30.13 -20.52
N LEU A 14 7.04 29.83 -19.81
CA LEU A 14 8.32 29.42 -20.39
C LEU A 14 8.23 27.94 -20.81
N LYS A 15 8.09 27.71 -22.12
CA LYS A 15 8.36 26.42 -22.77
C LYS A 15 9.87 26.21 -22.79
N ASN A 16 10.33 25.03 -22.36
CA ASN A 16 11.70 24.61 -22.56
C ASN A 16 11.72 23.21 -23.22
N PRO A 17 12.27 23.05 -24.43
CA PRO A 17 12.52 21.74 -25.02
C PRO A 17 14.00 21.33 -24.90
N ALA A 18 14.19 20.07 -24.51
CA ALA A 18 15.25 19.13 -24.92
C ALA A 18 16.73 19.56 -24.93
N GLY A 19 17.50 18.95 -24.00
CA GLY A 19 18.60 18.04 -24.35
C GLY A 19 19.96 18.62 -24.73
N PHE A 20 20.95 18.48 -23.83
CA PHE A 20 22.34 18.23 -24.24
C PHE A 20 23.18 17.64 -23.10
N LEU A 21 23.99 16.64 -23.44
CA LEU A 21 25.01 15.96 -22.64
C LEU A 21 26.17 16.89 -22.25
N GLY A 22 26.81 16.64 -21.09
CA GLY A 22 28.11 17.22 -20.79
C GLY A 22 28.54 17.08 -19.32
N LEU A 23 29.36 16.08 -19.03
CA LEU A 23 30.27 16.07 -17.89
C LEU A 23 31.10 17.37 -17.85
N SER A 24 31.24 18.02 -16.69
CA SER A 24 32.54 18.56 -16.25
C SER A 24 32.47 19.09 -14.83
N SER A 25 33.51 18.72 -14.09
CA SER A 25 33.89 19.12 -12.75
C SER A 25 34.08 20.63 -12.57
N SER A 26 33.99 21.05 -11.32
CA SER A 26 34.46 22.32 -10.73
C SER A 26 33.75 23.60 -11.17
N LYS A 27 32.83 24.05 -10.31
CA LYS A 27 32.77 25.45 -9.86
C LYS A 27 31.89 25.49 -8.61
N LEU A 28 32.57 25.50 -7.45
CA LEU A 28 32.02 25.99 -6.20
C LEU A 28 31.75 27.49 -6.44
N ALA A 29 30.55 27.80 -6.90
CA ALA A 29 30.07 29.17 -6.97
C ALA A 29 29.60 29.53 -5.56
N ASP A 30 30.40 30.34 -4.86
CA ASP A 30 30.01 31.00 -3.63
C ASP A 30 28.72 31.80 -3.86
N LEU A 31 27.61 31.19 -3.43
CA LEU A 31 26.30 31.83 -3.41
C LEU A 31 26.28 32.75 -2.19
N LYS A 32 26.81 33.96 -2.40
CA LYS A 32 26.77 35.06 -1.45
C LYS A 32 25.31 35.55 -1.37
N ILE A 33 24.51 34.86 -0.56
CA ILE A 33 23.17 35.31 -0.18
C ILE A 33 23.37 36.56 0.67
N GLN A 34 23.25 37.73 0.04
CA GLN A 34 22.99 38.96 0.77
C GLN A 34 21.58 38.85 1.35
N ALA A 35 21.53 38.38 2.60
CA ALA A 35 20.34 38.47 3.42
C ALA A 35 19.92 39.94 3.49
N PRO A 36 18.67 40.30 3.17
CA PRO A 36 18.17 41.63 3.47
C PRO A 36 18.11 41.79 5.00
N THR A 37 19.12 42.46 5.55
CA THR A 37 19.16 43.03 6.90
C THR A 37 18.14 44.16 7.03
N ASN A 38 16.86 43.82 6.90
CA ASN A 38 15.75 44.70 7.24
C ASN A 38 14.54 43.90 7.75
N LEU A 39 14.80 42.80 8.47
CA LEU A 39 13.83 42.33 9.45
C LEU A 39 13.97 43.24 10.69
N ARG A 40 13.37 44.43 10.60
CA ARG A 40 12.91 45.18 11.77
C ARG A 40 11.82 44.34 12.43
N PHE A 41 12.23 43.23 13.03
CA PHE A 41 11.45 42.54 14.02
C PHE A 41 11.30 43.54 15.16
N LEU A 42 10.09 44.12 15.26
CA LEU A 42 9.65 45.00 16.32
C LEU A 42 9.69 44.24 17.64
N GLY A 43 10.90 44.12 18.17
CA GLY A 43 11.24 43.51 19.45
C GLY A 43 12.16 44.46 20.20
N ALA A 44 11.68 45.66 20.50
CA ALA A 44 12.30 46.55 21.47
C ALA A 44 11.23 47.51 22.04
N SER A 45 10.32 46.95 22.85
CA SER A 45 9.68 47.76 23.89
C SER A 45 10.73 47.97 24.98
N ILE A 46 11.47 49.08 24.88
CA ILE A 46 12.37 49.54 25.93
C ILE A 46 11.51 50.10 27.05
N PHE A 47 11.59 49.41 28.18
CA PHE A 47 11.04 49.74 29.49
C PHE A 47 11.29 51.20 29.87
N ASN A 48 10.21 51.98 30.00
CA ASN A 48 10.15 53.06 30.98
C ASN A 48 8.69 53.42 31.28
N LYS A 49 8.09 52.72 32.25
CA LYS A 49 6.99 53.17 33.13
C LYS A 49 6.77 52.11 34.22
N LYS A 50 6.88 52.51 35.48
CA LYS A 50 6.74 51.69 36.70
C LYS A 50 5.29 51.24 36.98
N GLY A 51 4.51 50.95 35.95
CA GLY A 51 3.14 50.48 36.08
C GLY A 51 2.80 49.60 34.90
N ASP A 52 2.92 48.28 35.07
CA ASP A 52 2.12 47.23 34.40
C ASP A 52 2.67 45.79 34.56
N LEU A 53 3.33 45.49 35.68
CA LEU A 53 3.67 44.09 36.05
C LEU A 53 2.42 43.19 36.17
N LYS A 54 1.22 43.77 36.30
CA LYS A 54 -0.05 43.05 36.50
C LYS A 54 -0.66 42.50 35.20
N ILE A 55 -0.35 43.10 34.04
CA ILE A 55 -0.88 42.65 32.74
C ILE A 55 -0.06 41.46 32.19
N GLN A 56 1.23 41.39 32.53
CA GLN A 56 2.12 40.33 32.08
C GLN A 56 1.82 38.98 32.80
N GLU A 57 1.34 39.04 34.03
CA GLU A 57 0.96 37.86 34.84
C GLU A 57 -0.29 37.15 34.27
N MET A 58 -1.29 37.90 33.80
CA MET A 58 -2.50 37.34 33.18
C MET A 58 -2.25 36.78 31.77
N ALA A 59 -1.32 37.37 31.02
CA ALA A 59 -0.94 36.88 29.69
C ALA A 59 -0.25 35.51 29.75
N PHE A 60 0.56 35.26 30.78
CA PHE A 60 1.22 33.98 30.96
C PHE A 60 0.22 32.86 31.27
N MET A 61 -0.82 33.14 32.06
CA MET A 61 -1.91 32.19 32.33
C MET A 61 -2.65 31.81 31.03
N LEU A 62 -3.00 32.78 30.20
CA LEU A 62 -3.68 32.54 28.91
C LEU A 62 -2.83 31.71 27.94
N LEU A 63 -1.52 31.96 27.90
CA LEU A 63 -0.58 31.18 27.08
C LEU A 63 -0.54 29.71 27.52
N GLY A 64 -0.52 29.46 28.84
CA GLY A 64 -0.54 28.11 29.40
C GLY A 64 -1.80 27.34 29.00
N VAL A 65 -2.97 27.97 29.10
CA VAL A 65 -4.25 27.37 28.69
C VAL A 65 -4.27 27.06 27.19
N PHE A 66 -3.76 27.96 26.36
CA PHE A 66 -3.68 27.75 24.92
C PHE A 66 -2.77 26.56 24.54
N LEU A 67 -1.59 26.46 25.14
CA LEU A 67 -0.68 25.33 24.92
C LEU A 67 -1.27 24.00 25.42
N PHE A 68 -2.01 24.03 26.54
CA PHE A 68 -2.71 22.86 27.03
C PHE A 68 -3.74 22.34 26.01
N PHE A 69 -4.54 23.23 25.42
CA PHE A 69 -5.49 22.83 24.37
C PHE A 69 -4.81 22.29 23.12
N ILE A 70 -3.66 22.85 22.71
CA ILE A 70 -2.89 22.30 21.59
C ILE A 70 -2.43 20.86 21.88
N LEU A 71 -1.90 20.60 23.07
CA LEU A 71 -1.43 19.26 23.46
C LEU A 71 -2.58 18.26 23.49
N VAL A 72 -3.72 18.62 24.09
CA VAL A 72 -4.92 17.77 24.10
C VAL A 72 -5.43 17.54 22.67
N GLY A 73 -5.44 18.57 21.82
CA GLY A 73 -5.84 18.46 20.42
C GLY A 73 -4.95 17.50 19.62
N LEU A 74 -3.63 17.61 19.77
CA LEU A 74 -2.69 16.70 19.12
C LEU A 74 -2.85 15.26 19.62
N PHE A 75 -3.12 15.09 20.92
CA PHE A 75 -3.37 13.76 21.49
C PHE A 75 -4.61 13.10 20.88
N VAL A 76 -5.76 13.81 20.82
CA VAL A 76 -6.99 13.29 20.21
C VAL A 76 -6.77 12.96 18.73
N LEU A 77 -6.07 13.83 18.00
CA LEU A 77 -5.75 13.62 16.58
C LEU A 77 -4.88 12.37 16.37
N SER A 78 -3.93 12.10 17.26
CA SER A 78 -3.07 10.91 17.19
C SER A 78 -3.87 9.59 17.37
N ILE A 79 -4.85 9.58 18.27
CA ILE A 79 -5.74 8.42 18.48
C ILE A 79 -6.61 8.21 17.25
N ALA A 80 -7.24 9.27 16.74
CA ALA A 80 -8.09 9.19 15.56
C ALA A 80 -7.31 8.68 14.32
N TYR A 81 -6.07 9.14 14.14
CA TYR A 81 -5.24 8.74 13.00
C TYR A 81 -4.81 7.26 13.07
N SER A 82 -4.58 6.74 14.28
CA SER A 82 -4.24 5.32 14.47
C SER A 82 -5.41 4.41 14.07
N ASN A 83 -6.64 4.75 14.48
CA ASN A 83 -7.83 3.96 14.13
C ASN A 83 -8.10 3.92 12.62
N ILE A 84 -7.82 5.01 11.88
CA ILE A 84 -8.01 5.05 10.43
C ILE A 84 -7.05 4.08 9.71
N ARG A 85 -5.82 3.92 10.22
CA ARG A 85 -4.83 2.99 9.64
C ARG A 85 -5.25 1.53 9.80
N ASP A 86 -5.76 1.19 10.97
CA ASP A 86 -6.25 -0.16 11.27
C ASP A 86 -7.46 -0.48 10.39
N GLU A 87 -8.39 0.47 10.26
CA GLU A 87 -9.58 0.30 9.43
C GLU A 87 -9.24 0.15 7.93
N ALA A 88 -8.30 0.96 7.41
CA ALA A 88 -7.85 0.84 6.03
C ALA A 88 -7.19 -0.52 5.74
N THR A 89 -6.43 -1.03 6.72
CA THR A 89 -5.82 -2.37 6.62
C THR A 89 -6.91 -3.43 6.59
N ARG A 90 -7.86 -3.41 7.53
CA ARG A 90 -8.98 -4.35 7.60
C ARG A 90 -9.82 -4.37 6.32
N ILE A 91 -10.14 -3.21 5.77
CA ILE A 91 -10.88 -3.09 4.50
C ILE A 91 -10.10 -3.72 3.34
N ALA A 92 -8.77 -3.53 3.29
CA ALA A 92 -7.94 -4.19 2.29
C ALA A 92 -7.95 -5.72 2.46
N GLU A 93 -8.03 -6.22 3.70
CA GLU A 93 -8.13 -7.65 3.97
C GLU A 93 -9.45 -8.24 3.51
N GLU A 94 -10.57 -7.61 3.86
CA GLU A 94 -11.91 -8.07 3.47
C GLU A 94 -12.09 -8.11 1.96
N ARG A 95 -11.59 -7.07 1.25
CA ARG A 95 -11.59 -7.04 -0.22
C ARG A 95 -10.75 -8.16 -0.81
N THR A 96 -9.58 -8.43 -0.21
CA THR A 96 -8.70 -9.51 -0.67
C THR A 96 -9.37 -10.87 -0.48
N LEU A 97 -10.02 -11.10 0.66
CA LEU A 97 -10.76 -12.33 0.93
C LEU A 97 -11.92 -12.52 -0.04
N SER A 98 -12.71 -11.46 -0.29
CA SER A 98 -13.80 -11.50 -1.26
C SER A 98 -13.30 -11.74 -2.70
N ALA A 99 -12.18 -11.13 -3.09
CA ALA A 99 -11.55 -11.39 -4.38
C ALA A 99 -11.10 -12.84 -4.51
N VAL A 100 -10.46 -13.39 -3.47
CA VAL A 100 -10.03 -14.79 -3.41
C VAL A 100 -11.22 -15.74 -3.59
N THR A 101 -12.33 -15.50 -2.89
CA THR A 101 -13.55 -16.32 -3.07
C THR A 101 -14.16 -16.16 -4.45
N SER A 102 -14.14 -14.95 -5.02
CA SER A 102 -14.63 -14.71 -6.37
C SER A 102 -13.79 -15.42 -7.44
N ILE A 103 -12.49 -15.62 -7.17
CA ILE A 103 -11.58 -16.31 -8.08
C ILE A 103 -11.77 -17.81 -8.03
N SER A 104 -11.97 -18.39 -6.84
CA SER A 104 -12.32 -19.81 -6.73
C SER A 104 -13.63 -20.15 -7.44
N ASP A 105 -14.55 -19.18 -7.55
CA ASP A 105 -15.81 -19.37 -8.25
C ASP A 105 -15.75 -18.95 -9.75
N SER A 106 -14.59 -18.47 -10.23
CA SER A 106 -14.42 -18.08 -11.64
C SER A 106 -14.35 -19.31 -12.55
N PRO A 107 -14.94 -19.31 -13.76
CA PRO A 107 -14.95 -20.48 -14.65
C PRO A 107 -13.56 -20.97 -15.07
N GLU A 108 -12.56 -20.08 -15.04
CA GLU A 108 -11.17 -20.37 -15.37
C GLU A 108 -10.46 -21.21 -14.31
N LEU A 109 -10.93 -21.17 -13.06
CA LEU A 109 -10.33 -21.87 -11.94
C LEU A 109 -11.28 -22.79 -11.21
N SER A 110 -12.59 -22.64 -11.40
CA SER A 110 -13.59 -23.42 -10.70
C SER A 110 -13.65 -24.86 -11.21
N CYS A 111 -14.00 -25.74 -10.29
CA CYS A 111 -14.29 -27.14 -10.56
C CYS A 111 -15.63 -27.27 -11.28
N VAL A 112 -15.73 -28.22 -12.21
CA VAL A 112 -16.99 -28.52 -12.94
C VAL A 112 -18.05 -29.15 -12.01
N ALA A 113 -17.61 -29.86 -10.97
CA ALA A 113 -18.50 -30.36 -9.93
C ALA A 113 -19.07 -29.19 -9.12
N SER A 114 -20.36 -29.23 -8.80
CA SER A 114 -21.15 -28.21 -8.06
C SER A 114 -20.69 -27.93 -6.62
N LYS A 115 -19.38 -27.80 -6.39
CA LYS A 115 -18.73 -27.49 -5.12
C LYS A 115 -18.38 -26.01 -5.13
N SER A 116 -18.92 -25.24 -4.19
CA SER A 116 -18.48 -23.87 -3.95
C SER A 116 -17.04 -23.86 -3.44
N ASN A 117 -16.30 -22.78 -3.73
CA ASN A 117 -14.95 -22.57 -3.20
C ASN A 117 -13.96 -23.69 -3.56
N CYS A 118 -14.01 -24.12 -4.83
CA CYS A 118 -13.25 -25.24 -5.37
C CYS A 118 -12.33 -24.77 -6.51
N ILE A 119 -11.06 -25.13 -6.48
CA ILE A 119 -10.08 -24.81 -7.52
C ILE A 119 -9.63 -26.08 -8.25
N ASP A 120 -9.71 -26.04 -9.58
CA ASP A 120 -9.18 -27.04 -10.49
C ASP A 120 -7.66 -26.87 -10.62
N GLY A 121 -6.93 -27.83 -10.06
CA GLY A 121 -5.47 -27.86 -10.04
C GLY A 121 -4.85 -27.97 -11.43
N ASP A 122 -5.50 -28.66 -12.37
CA ASP A 122 -4.96 -28.85 -13.71
C ASP A 122 -5.04 -27.54 -14.51
N LYS A 123 -6.14 -26.79 -14.33
CA LYS A 123 -6.25 -25.41 -14.85
C LYS A 123 -5.25 -24.47 -14.20
N LEU A 124 -5.10 -24.54 -12.88
CA LEU A 124 -4.17 -23.70 -12.12
C LEU A 124 -2.73 -23.90 -12.59
N VAL A 125 -2.33 -25.16 -12.83
CA VAL A 125 -1.02 -25.51 -13.41
C VAL A 125 -0.85 -24.87 -14.78
N GLY A 126 -1.88 -24.91 -15.64
CA GLY A 126 -1.90 -24.22 -16.92
C GLY A 126 -1.73 -22.70 -16.86
N MET A 127 -1.97 -22.08 -15.69
CA MET A 127 -1.78 -20.65 -15.45
C MET A 127 -0.43 -20.30 -14.79
N LEU A 128 0.37 -21.29 -14.38
CA LEU A 128 1.66 -21.05 -13.73
C LEU A 128 2.57 -20.20 -14.62
N ASN A 129 3.14 -19.15 -14.02
CA ASN A 129 4.15 -18.28 -14.63
C ASN A 129 3.71 -17.58 -15.94
N LYS A 130 2.40 -17.47 -16.22
CA LYS A 130 1.89 -16.72 -17.38
C LYS A 130 1.77 -15.23 -17.06
N THR A 131 2.62 -14.43 -17.70
CA THR A 131 2.61 -12.96 -17.55
C THR A 131 1.41 -12.28 -18.21
N SER A 132 0.68 -12.97 -19.08
CA SER A 132 -0.51 -12.43 -19.75
C SER A 132 -1.64 -12.05 -18.79
N TYR A 133 -1.67 -12.63 -17.58
CA TYR A 133 -2.71 -12.40 -16.58
C TYR A 133 -2.32 -11.36 -15.52
N GLN A 134 -1.20 -10.66 -15.65
CA GLN A 134 -0.75 -9.68 -14.64
C GLN A 134 -1.79 -8.61 -14.32
N GLN A 135 -2.56 -8.18 -15.32
CA GLN A 135 -3.62 -7.17 -15.15
C GLN A 135 -4.95 -7.74 -14.63
N PHE A 136 -5.12 -9.05 -14.67
CA PHE A 136 -6.33 -9.72 -14.21
C PHE A 136 -6.38 -9.80 -12.67
N TRP A 137 -5.22 -9.87 -12.04
CA TRP A 137 -5.09 -10.09 -10.61
C TRP A 137 -5.11 -8.78 -9.81
N PRO A 138 -6.06 -8.58 -8.89
CA PRO A 138 -6.14 -7.37 -8.07
C PRO A 138 -5.18 -7.35 -6.86
N PHE A 139 -4.39 -8.40 -6.68
CA PHE A 139 -3.44 -8.59 -5.56
C PHE A 139 -1.98 -8.52 -6.03
N SER A 140 -1.05 -8.44 -5.09
CA SER A 140 0.40 -8.44 -5.37
C SER A 140 0.96 -9.85 -5.59
N SER A 141 0.41 -10.87 -4.93
CA SER A 141 0.76 -12.26 -5.16
C SER A 141 -0.43 -13.18 -4.98
N LEU A 142 -0.36 -14.37 -5.60
CA LEU A 142 -1.31 -15.45 -5.48
C LEU A 142 -0.56 -16.78 -5.42
N LYS A 143 -0.74 -17.48 -4.30
CA LYS A 143 -0.15 -18.79 -4.04
C LYS A 143 -1.24 -19.75 -3.60
N VAL A 144 -1.12 -21.02 -3.96
CA VAL A 144 -1.98 -22.08 -3.44
C VAL A 144 -1.10 -23.13 -2.80
N ILE A 145 -1.31 -23.39 -1.51
CA ILE A 145 -0.59 -24.40 -0.75
C ILE A 145 -1.49 -25.63 -0.65
N LYS A 146 -0.97 -26.77 -1.08
CA LYS A 146 -1.64 -28.08 -0.94
C LYS A 146 -1.55 -28.56 0.50
N TYR A 147 -2.41 -29.53 0.85
CA TYR A 147 -2.38 -30.16 2.17
C TYR A 147 -0.98 -30.68 2.55
N SER A 148 -0.22 -31.23 1.59
CA SER A 148 1.14 -31.73 1.81
C SER A 148 2.14 -30.67 2.29
N GLY A 149 1.85 -29.38 2.04
CA GLY A 149 2.65 -28.24 2.48
C GLY A 149 2.29 -27.74 3.87
N PHE A 150 1.20 -28.23 4.48
CA PHE A 150 0.74 -27.71 5.76
C PHE A 150 1.73 -28.06 6.88
N GLY A 151 2.14 -27.06 7.65
CA GLY A 151 3.11 -27.22 8.75
C GLY A 151 4.59 -27.19 8.34
N LYS A 152 4.90 -27.17 7.03
CA LYS A 152 6.27 -26.94 6.54
C LYS A 152 6.63 -25.46 6.62
N LYS A 153 7.92 -25.16 6.82
CA LYS A 153 8.41 -23.78 6.72
C LYS A 153 8.49 -23.36 5.25
N GLU A 154 8.42 -22.06 4.98
CA GLU A 154 8.44 -21.55 3.59
C GLU A 154 9.67 -22.00 2.78
N LYS A 155 10.82 -22.17 3.44
CA LYS A 155 12.06 -22.67 2.81
C LYS A 155 12.04 -24.16 2.46
N GLU A 156 11.14 -24.93 3.06
CA GLU A 156 11.00 -26.38 2.89
C GLU A 156 9.89 -26.73 1.88
N LEU A 157 9.10 -25.74 1.45
CA LEU A 157 8.01 -25.94 0.49
C LEU A 157 8.57 -26.22 -0.91
N ILE A 158 8.15 -27.35 -1.49
CA ILE A 158 8.50 -27.69 -2.86
C ILE A 158 7.58 -26.92 -3.82
N THR A 159 8.16 -26.00 -4.60
CA THR A 159 7.40 -25.22 -5.59
C THR A 159 6.99 -26.09 -6.78
N CYS A 160 5.71 -26.00 -7.13
CA CYS A 160 5.13 -26.71 -8.26
C CYS A 160 5.52 -26.07 -9.60
N THR A 161 5.83 -26.94 -10.55
CA THR A 161 6.16 -26.68 -11.94
C THR A 161 5.44 -27.74 -12.79
N PHE A 162 5.39 -27.55 -14.11
CA PHE A 162 4.81 -28.56 -15.00
C PHE A 162 5.51 -29.93 -14.92
N ALA A 163 6.78 -29.97 -14.50
CA ALA A 163 7.58 -31.20 -14.47
C ALA A 163 7.40 -32.03 -13.19
N ASN A 164 7.09 -31.38 -12.06
CA ASN A 164 6.90 -32.05 -10.77
C ASN A 164 5.44 -32.06 -10.29
N TYR A 165 4.52 -31.45 -11.03
CA TYR A 165 3.10 -31.60 -10.73
C TYR A 165 2.65 -33.03 -11.06
N PRO A 166 2.01 -33.74 -10.12
CA PRO A 166 1.37 -33.18 -8.93
C PRO A 166 2.11 -33.35 -7.58
N ASP A 167 3.33 -33.86 -7.57
CA ASP A 167 4.14 -34.18 -6.39
C ASP A 167 4.93 -32.96 -5.87
N CYS A 168 4.20 -31.94 -5.45
CA CYS A 168 4.72 -30.66 -4.95
C CYS A 168 3.80 -30.06 -3.88
N ASP A 169 4.24 -28.99 -3.20
CA ASP A 169 3.55 -28.41 -2.03
C ASP A 169 2.90 -27.06 -2.31
N VAL A 170 3.51 -26.20 -3.14
CA VAL A 170 3.04 -24.82 -3.36
C VAL A 170 3.01 -24.44 -4.84
N LEU A 171 1.86 -23.97 -5.30
CA LEU A 171 1.68 -23.38 -6.63
C LEU A 171 1.79 -21.86 -6.52
N VAL A 172 2.82 -21.27 -7.14
CA VAL A 172 2.96 -19.82 -7.23
C VAL A 172 2.38 -19.37 -8.57
N VAL A 173 1.14 -18.88 -8.53
CA VAL A 173 0.38 -18.51 -9.73
C VAL A 173 0.85 -17.15 -10.24
N TYR A 174 0.99 -16.20 -9.32
CA TYR A 174 1.36 -14.83 -9.62
C TYR A 174 2.15 -14.22 -8.47
N ASP A 175 3.19 -13.44 -8.79
CA ASP A 175 3.99 -12.71 -7.81
C ASP A 175 4.61 -11.46 -8.44
N LYS A 176 4.23 -10.29 -7.94
CA LYS A 176 4.75 -8.98 -8.34
C LYS A 176 6.08 -8.63 -7.63
N LYS A 177 6.51 -9.42 -6.65
CA LYS A 177 7.74 -9.24 -5.85
C LYS A 177 7.81 -7.89 -5.15
N VAL A 178 6.75 -7.52 -4.44
CA VAL A 178 6.71 -6.29 -3.62
C VAL A 178 7.33 -6.54 -2.24
N SER A 179 8.01 -5.55 -1.66
CA SER A 179 8.76 -5.71 -0.41
C SER A 179 7.89 -5.69 0.86
N ASN A 180 6.73 -5.02 0.81
CA ASN A 180 5.80 -4.86 1.93
C ASN A 180 4.47 -5.52 1.61
N GLU A 181 4.48 -6.85 1.56
CA GLU A 181 3.29 -7.65 1.29
C GLU A 181 2.71 -8.21 2.58
N ARG A 182 1.38 -8.15 2.70
CA ARG A 182 0.63 -8.89 3.71
C ARG A 182 -0.16 -9.99 3.02
N THR A 183 0.11 -11.25 3.38
CA THR A 183 -0.55 -12.42 2.80
C THR A 183 -1.77 -12.81 3.63
N ILE A 184 -2.91 -12.92 2.97
CA ILE A 184 -4.18 -13.35 3.56
C ILE A 184 -4.62 -14.60 2.82
N GLY A 185 -5.27 -15.53 3.51
CA GLY A 185 -5.72 -16.73 2.84
C GLY A 185 -6.91 -17.39 3.45
N SER A 186 -7.56 -18.20 2.63
CA SER A 186 -8.72 -19.01 2.97
C SER A 186 -8.45 -20.47 2.62
N PHE A 187 -9.23 -21.38 3.20
CA PHE A 187 -9.22 -22.79 2.82
C PHE A 187 -10.13 -23.02 1.62
N ILE A 188 -9.69 -23.90 0.73
CA ILE A 188 -10.39 -24.24 -0.51
C ILE A 188 -10.38 -25.76 -0.72
N ALA A 189 -11.29 -26.25 -1.55
CA ALA A 189 -11.16 -27.59 -2.13
C ALA A 189 -10.22 -27.50 -3.35
N PHE A 190 -9.08 -28.15 -3.31
CA PHE A 190 -8.16 -28.27 -4.44
C PHE A 190 -8.40 -29.61 -5.13
N CYS A 191 -8.88 -29.59 -6.36
CA CYS A 191 -9.32 -30.80 -7.06
C CYS A 191 -8.52 -31.03 -8.34
N ARG A 192 -8.28 -32.30 -8.68
CA ARG A 192 -7.68 -32.74 -9.95
C ARG A 192 -8.45 -33.90 -10.54
N LYS A 193 -8.34 -34.11 -11.85
CA LYS A 193 -8.92 -35.29 -12.50
C LYS A 193 -7.93 -36.45 -12.45
N GLU A 194 -8.36 -37.56 -11.87
CA GLU A 194 -7.61 -38.82 -11.93
C GLU A 194 -8.36 -39.84 -12.78
N PHE A 195 -7.59 -40.74 -13.39
CA PHE A 195 -8.10 -41.86 -14.16
C PHE A 195 -7.60 -43.16 -13.53
N GLU A 196 -8.52 -43.94 -12.99
CA GLU A 196 -8.21 -45.22 -12.35
C GLU A 196 -9.26 -46.25 -12.76
N ASN A 197 -8.82 -47.46 -13.11
CA ASN A 197 -9.71 -48.59 -13.46
C ASN A 197 -10.75 -48.27 -14.56
N GLY A 198 -10.43 -47.37 -15.50
CA GLY A 198 -11.35 -47.01 -16.59
C GLY A 198 -12.33 -45.88 -16.28
N TYR A 199 -12.31 -45.32 -15.07
CA TYR A 199 -13.20 -44.23 -14.66
C TYR A 199 -12.40 -42.96 -14.36
N THR A 200 -12.92 -41.83 -14.85
CA THR A 200 -12.41 -40.51 -14.49
C THR A 200 -13.18 -39.99 -13.28
N TYR A 201 -12.46 -39.63 -12.21
CA TYR A 201 -13.07 -39.03 -11.02
C TYR A 201 -12.30 -37.79 -10.57
N ASP A 202 -12.99 -36.90 -9.86
CA ASP A 202 -12.40 -35.70 -9.27
C ASP A 202 -11.85 -36.03 -7.88
N LYS A 203 -10.53 -36.03 -7.74
CA LYS A 203 -9.87 -36.18 -6.45
C LYS A 203 -9.64 -34.81 -5.85
N CYS A 204 -10.24 -34.56 -4.70
CA CYS A 204 -10.17 -33.28 -4.02
C CYS A 204 -9.47 -33.43 -2.67
N GLU A 205 -8.58 -32.49 -2.37
CA GLU A 205 -7.94 -32.33 -1.08
C GLU A 205 -8.16 -30.91 -0.55
N VAL A 206 -7.85 -30.68 0.73
CA VAL A 206 -7.93 -29.34 1.31
C VAL A 206 -6.68 -28.56 0.91
N GLY A 207 -6.88 -27.42 0.27
CA GLY A 207 -5.83 -26.46 -0.02
C GLY A 207 -6.01 -25.17 0.77
N ARG A 208 -4.97 -24.35 0.80
CA ARG A 208 -5.03 -22.97 1.28
C ARG A 208 -4.62 -22.04 0.15
N ILE A 209 -5.53 -21.17 -0.28
CA ILE A 209 -5.23 -20.09 -1.20
C ILE A 209 -4.74 -18.89 -0.40
N LEU A 210 -3.63 -18.29 -0.83
CA LEU A 210 -3.00 -17.12 -0.24
C LEU A 210 -2.95 -16.02 -1.31
N ALA A 211 -3.53 -14.87 -1.02
CA ALA A 211 -3.37 -13.67 -1.81
C ALA A 211 -2.64 -12.61 -0.99
N GLY A 212 -1.64 -11.99 -1.59
CA GLY A 212 -0.90 -10.89 -0.97
C GLY A 212 -1.48 -9.53 -1.37
N THR A 213 -1.51 -8.61 -0.41
CA THR A 213 -1.87 -7.21 -0.65
C THR A 213 -0.69 -6.31 -0.32
N GLU A 214 -0.47 -5.31 -1.17
CA GLU A 214 0.61 -4.34 -1.00
C GLU A 214 0.22 -3.33 0.10
N LEU A 215 1.00 -3.29 1.18
CA LEU A 215 0.82 -2.28 2.22
C LEU A 215 1.45 -0.98 1.76
N LYS A 216 0.61 0.02 1.46
CA LYS A 216 1.08 1.39 1.24
C LYS A 216 1.55 1.95 2.59
N ASN A 217 2.86 2.11 2.75
CA ASN A 217 3.40 2.95 3.82
C ASN A 217 2.91 4.38 3.57
N ALA A 218 1.93 4.83 4.35
CA ALA A 218 1.53 6.23 4.38
C ALA A 218 2.69 7.02 5.01
N GLY A 219 3.54 7.58 4.15
CA GLY A 219 4.57 8.55 4.54
C GLY A 219 3.97 9.84 5.06
#